data_AF-A0A954V343-F1
#
_entry.id   AF-A0A954V343-F1
#
_cell.length_a   1.000
_cell.length_b   1.000
_cell.length_c   1.000
_cell.angle_alpha   90.00
_cell.angle_beta   90.00
_cell.angle_gamma   90.00
#
_symmetry.space_group_name_H-M   'P 1'
#
loop_
_entity.id
_entity.type
_entity.pdbx_description
1 polymer ?
#
loop_
_entity_poly.entity_id
_entity_poly.type
_entity_poly.pdbx_seq_one_letter_code
_entity_poly.pdbx_strand_id
1 'polypeptide(L)' 'MAHYPRCVHEETHVVFHCSPSMFPAVSHRLFRNQGDLTFVDITESSGIAEASPVPELAVLLTDLDRDGKIDI' A
#
# COMPACT_ATOMS: atom_id res chain seq x y z
N MET A 1 -8.95 17.40 -2.06
CA MET A 1 -9.56 16.24 -2.72
C MET A 1 -8.85 16.02 -4.04
N ALA A 2 -8.05 14.98 -4.17
CA ALA A 2 -7.36 14.69 -5.43
C ALA A 2 -8.40 14.21 -6.45
N HIS A 3 -8.47 14.87 -7.61
CA HIS A 3 -9.27 14.41 -8.74
C HIS A 3 -8.66 13.10 -9.24
N TYR A 4 -9.43 12.00 -9.15
CA TYR A 4 -9.03 10.73 -9.73
C TYR A 4 -8.91 10.89 -11.26
N PRO A 5 -7.77 10.54 -11.88
CA PRO A 5 -7.61 10.68 -13.32
C PRO A 5 -8.63 9.81 -14.05
N ARG A 6 -9.15 10.32 -15.17
CA ARG A 6 -10.08 9.56 -16.02
C ARG A 6 -9.29 8.96 -17.19
N CYS A 7 -9.17 7.64 -17.20
CA CYS A 7 -8.42 6.92 -18.22
C CYS A 7 -9.36 6.44 -19.33
N VAL A 8 -9.12 6.94 -20.53
CA VAL A 8 -9.95 6.71 -21.71
C VAL A 8 -9.05 6.32 -22.86
N HIS A 9 -9.44 5.27 -23.60
CA HIS A 9 -8.72 4.89 -24.79
C HIS A 9 -9.04 5.89 -25.89
N GLU A 10 -8.03 6.53 -26.47
CA GLU A 10 -8.23 7.69 -27.35
C GLU A 10 -9.13 7.38 -28.55
N GLU A 11 -8.93 6.23 -29.19
CA GLU A 11 -9.70 5.87 -30.40
C GLU A 11 -11.11 5.35 -30.06
N THR A 12 -11.20 4.36 -29.18
CA THR A 12 -12.47 3.67 -28.88
C THR A 12 -13.36 4.43 -27.90
N HIS A 13 -12.83 5.47 -27.24
CA HIS A 13 -13.49 6.24 -26.18
C HIS A 13 -13.94 5.37 -24.97
N VAL A 14 -13.42 4.15 -24.87
CA VAL A 14 -13.70 3.24 -23.77
C VAL A 14 -13.01 3.74 -22.50
N VAL A 15 -13.75 3.83 -21.41
CA VAL A 15 -13.21 4.14 -20.08
C VAL A 15 -12.66 2.85 -19.47
N PHE A 16 -11.45 2.92 -18.90
CA PHE A 16 -10.81 1.78 -18.24
C PHE A 16 -10.10 2.21 -16.95
N HIS A 17 -9.59 1.23 -16.19
CA HIS A 17 -8.88 1.49 -14.94
C HIS A 17 -7.52 2.13 -15.21
N CYS A 18 -7.19 3.15 -14.44
CA CYS A 18 -5.90 3.82 -14.55
C CYS A 18 -4.77 2.90 -14.07
N SER A 19 -3.65 2.87 -14.81
CA SER A 19 -2.40 2.25 -14.35
C SER A 19 -1.98 2.82 -12.98
N PRO A 20 -1.50 1.99 -12.03
CA PRO A 20 -0.97 2.43 -10.75
C PRO A 20 0.10 3.52 -10.90
N SER A 21 0.93 3.43 -11.94
CA SER A 21 1.99 4.40 -12.25
C SER A 21 1.52 5.84 -12.46
N MET A 22 0.21 6.09 -12.61
CA MET A 22 -0.35 7.43 -12.75
C MET A 22 -0.79 8.06 -11.42
N PHE A 23 -0.71 7.31 -10.31
CA PHE A 23 -1.01 7.82 -8.98
C PHE A 23 0.27 8.25 -8.26
N PRO A 24 0.21 9.30 -7.41
CA PRO A 24 1.33 9.65 -6.56
C PRO A 24 1.64 8.50 -5.61
N ALA A 25 2.93 8.21 -5.44
CA ALA A 25 3.37 7.26 -4.44
C ALA A 25 3.01 7.78 -3.03
N VAL A 26 2.62 6.86 -2.15
CA VAL A 26 2.33 7.14 -0.74
C VAL A 26 3.19 6.22 0.12
N SER A 27 3.63 6.74 1.26
CA SER A 27 4.44 5.96 2.21
C SER A 27 3.62 4.84 2.84
N HIS A 28 4.28 3.72 3.10
CA HIS A 28 3.71 2.60 3.86
C HIS A 28 3.38 3.02 5.29
N ARG A 29 2.39 2.37 5.89
CA ARG A 29 2.07 2.53 7.32
C ARG A 29 1.73 1.18 7.93
N LEU A 30 2.24 0.94 9.13
CA LEU A 30 1.98 -0.29 9.88
C LEU A 30 1.44 0.03 11.27
N PHE A 31 0.30 -0.57 11.60
CA PHE A 31 -0.38 -0.39 12.87
C PHE A 31 -0.43 -1.72 13.63
N ARG A 32 0.04 -1.71 14.88
CA ARG A 32 -0.02 -2.87 15.77
C ARG A 32 -1.29 -2.83 16.61
N ASN A 33 -2.06 -3.92 16.57
CA ASN A 33 -3.19 -4.12 17.46
C ASN A 33 -2.70 -4.38 18.90
N GLN A 34 -3.25 -3.65 19.87
CA GLN A 34 -2.87 -3.72 21.28
C GLN A 34 -3.72 -4.73 22.09
N GLY A 35 -4.77 -5.31 21.49
CA GLY A 35 -5.65 -6.31 22.11
C GLY A 35 -6.88 -5.75 22.82
N ASP A 36 -7.03 -4.43 22.84
CA ASP A 36 -8.11 -3.69 23.51
C ASP A 36 -8.93 -2.81 22.54
N LEU A 37 -8.97 -3.21 21.26
CA LEU A 37 -9.55 -2.46 20.14
C LEU A 37 -8.81 -1.15 19.82
N THR A 38 -7.63 -0.92 20.41
CA THR A 38 -6.74 0.18 20.01
C THR A 38 -5.60 -0.31 19.13
N PHE A 39 -5.06 0.64 18.37
CA PHE A 39 -3.94 0.42 17.47
C PHE A 39 -2.88 1.49 17.72
N VAL A 40 -1.62 1.08 17.70
CA VAL A 40 -0.47 1.98 17.76
C VAL A 40 0.23 2.00 16.41
N ASP A 41 0.54 3.20 15.92
CA ASP A 41 1.37 3.38 14.74
C ASP A 41 2.81 2.98 15.06
N ILE A 42 3.31 1.93 14.38
CA ILE A 42 4.68 1.43 14.53
C ILE A 42 5.52 1.64 13.27
N THR A 43 5.04 2.45 12.32
CA THR A 43 5.63 2.63 10.97
C THR A 43 7.13 2.90 10.99
N GLU A 44 7.59 3.81 11.85
CA GLU A 44 9.03 4.11 11.98
C GLU A 44 9.78 2.96 12.67
N SER A 45 9.26 2.48 13.80
CA SER A 45 9.93 1.45 14.62
C SER A 45 10.01 0.07 13.97
N SER A 46 9.15 -0.22 12.98
CA SER A 46 9.18 -1.48 12.24
C SER A 46 10.16 -1.47 11.08
N GLY A 47 10.73 -0.31 10.72
CA GLY A 47 11.60 -0.16 9.55
C GLY A 47 10.85 -0.11 8.21
N ILE A 48 9.52 -0.27 8.19
CA ILE A 48 8.75 -0.26 6.93
C ILE A 48 8.76 1.12 6.25
N ALA A 49 9.02 2.18 7.02
CA ALA A 49 9.21 3.54 6.52
C ALA A 49 10.45 3.68 5.61
N GLU A 50 11.41 2.77 5.70
CA GLU A 50 12.64 2.81 4.88
C GLU A 50 12.39 2.36 3.44
N ALA A 51 11.28 1.66 3.18
CA ALA A 51 10.89 1.28 1.83
C ALA A 51 10.54 2.53 1.00
N SER A 52 11.05 2.58 -0.24
CA SER A 52 10.76 3.68 -1.15
C SER A 52 9.27 3.69 -1.50
N PRO A 53 8.57 4.85 -1.37
CA PRO A 53 7.17 4.93 -1.76
C PRO A 53 7.01 4.59 -3.24
N VAL A 54 6.11 3.66 -3.53
CA VAL A 54 5.68 3.34 -4.90
C VAL A 54 4.15 3.28 -4.96
N PRO A 55 3.52 3.45 -6.14
CA PRO A 55 2.08 3.29 -6.28
C PRO A 55 1.73 1.80 -6.26
N GLU A 56 1.60 1.26 -5.04
CA GLU A 56 1.35 -0.15 -4.77
C GLU A 56 -0.11 -0.54 -4.96
N LEU A 57 -0.33 -1.83 -5.23
CA LEU A 57 -1.65 -2.42 -5.39
C LEU A 57 -1.99 -3.46 -4.32
N ALA A 58 -0.98 -4.03 -3.66
CA ALA A 58 -1.17 -5.15 -2.75
C ALA A 58 -0.06 -5.21 -1.71
N VAL A 59 -0.38 -5.86 -0.58
CA VAL A 59 0.55 -6.26 0.48
C VAL A 59 0.47 -7.78 0.59
N LEU A 60 1.61 -8.44 0.80
CA LEU A 60 1.70 -9.87 1.05
C LEU A 60 2.13 -10.10 2.50
N LEU A 61 1.44 -11.02 3.19
CA LEU A 61 1.80 -11.43 4.54
C LEU A 61 2.11 -12.92 4.51
N THR A 62 3.30 -13.31 4.92
CA THR A 62 3.73 -14.71 4.92
C THR A 62 4.85 -14.94 5.94
N ASP A 63 4.97 -16.15 6.47
CA ASP A 63 6.12 -16.55 7.29
C ASP A 63 7.23 -17.01 6.34
N LEU A 64 8.10 -16.09 5.95
CA LEU A 64 9.10 -16.27 4.91
C LEU A 64 10.32 -17.02 5.45
N ASP A 65 10.71 -16.74 6.69
CA ASP A 65 11.90 -17.32 7.33
C ASP A 65 11.62 -18.55 8.21
N ARG A 66 10.33 -18.87 8.42
CA ARG A 66 9.83 -20.02 9.20
C ARG A 66 10.07 -19.92 10.70
N ASP A 67 10.13 -18.71 11.24
CA ASP A 67 10.25 -18.50 12.69
C ASP A 67 8.88 -18.55 13.43
N GLY A 68 7.78 -18.74 12.69
CA GLY A 68 6.42 -18.78 13.22
C GLY A 68 5.80 -17.40 13.44
N LYS A 69 6.49 -16.32 13.06
CA LYS A 69 5.93 -14.97 12.94
C LYS A 69 5.59 -14.68 11.48
N ILE A 70 4.59 -13.84 11.28
CA ILE A 70 4.23 -13.37 9.94
C ILE A 70 5.12 -12.18 9.58
N ASP A 71 5.79 -12.27 8.44
CA ASP A 71 6.57 -11.20 7.85
C ASP A 71 5.69 -10.28 6.99
N ILE A 72 6.13 -9.02 6.89
CA ILE A 72 5.55 -7.94 6.11
C ILE A 72 6.63 -6.98 5.64
#